data_AF-A0AAV5RNX4-F1
#
_entry.id   AF-A0AAV5RNX4-F1
#
_cell.length_a   1.000
_cell.length_b   1.000
_cell.length_c   1.000
_cell.angle_alpha   90.00
_cell.angle_beta   90.00
_cell.angle_gamma   90.00
#
_symmetry.space_group_name_H-M   'P 1'
#
loop_
_entity.id
_entity.type
_entity.pdbx_description
1 polymer ?
#
loop_
_entity_poly.entity_id
_entity_poly.type
_entity_poly.pdbx_seq_one_letter_code
_entity_poly.pdbx_strand_id
1 'polypeptide(L)'
;MSFTIRYAIPMKQQSCATNVAAKLNSYDEIESVDIDLPNQEAVIKGSLPPSDIVKIMQSVGRDAFVRGSGLPNSNAVCILEDTDGKVHGLARLIEISENKVLIDTVIDAKYGNSEVAVYSLGDISNIPSSLGKKLRTVTTLNGSADEANQVQHMLTVDDVSISELIGRSLYVSSNLVGIIARSAGLWENDKTVCACTGKSMWEERKDARQANDGIF
;
A
#
# COMPACT_ATOMS: atom_id res chain seq x y z
N MET A 1 -6.22 4.47 20.68
CA MET A 1 -5.44 3.22 20.88
C MET A 1 -4.18 3.35 20.04
N SER A 2 -3.01 3.02 20.59
CA SER A 2 -1.73 3.11 19.88
C SER A 2 -1.50 1.87 19.02
N PHE A 3 -0.87 2.04 17.87
CA PHE A 3 -0.40 0.96 17.01
C PHE A 3 1.08 1.14 16.70
N THR A 4 1.74 0.04 16.32
CA THR A 4 3.15 0.02 15.92
C THR A 4 3.22 -0.29 14.43
N ILE A 5 3.85 0.60 13.67
CA ILE A 5 3.98 0.46 12.22
C ILE A 5 5.44 0.67 11.83
N ARG A 6 5.89 -0.16 10.90
CA ARG A 6 7.20 -0.06 10.29
C ARG A 6 7.12 0.67 8.96
N TYR A 7 8.06 1.59 8.76
CA TYR A 7 8.20 2.40 7.56
C TYR A 7 9.58 2.17 6.94
N ALA A 8 9.66 2.07 5.63
CA ALA A 8 10.91 2.24 4.91
C ALA A 8 11.06 3.72 4.55
N ILE A 9 12.17 4.31 4.98
CA ILE A 9 12.46 5.74 4.83
C ILE A 9 13.90 5.88 4.33
N PRO A 10 14.14 6.39 3.11
CA PRO A 10 15.49 6.56 2.59
C PRO A 10 16.33 7.49 3.46
N MET A 11 17.29 6.93 4.19
CA MET A 11 18.17 7.64 5.12
C MET A 11 19.62 7.25 4.82
N LYS A 12 20.37 8.15 4.18
CA LYS A 12 21.77 7.87 3.78
C LYS A 12 22.82 8.21 4.84
N GLN A 13 22.47 9.02 5.82
CA GLN A 13 23.41 9.57 6.81
C GLN A 13 22.73 9.72 8.18
N GLN A 14 23.52 9.70 9.25
CA GLN A 14 23.02 9.85 10.62
C GLN A 14 22.24 11.15 10.84
N SER A 15 22.66 12.25 10.21
CA SER A 15 21.95 13.53 10.27
C SER A 15 20.52 13.43 9.76
N CYS A 16 20.25 12.58 8.77
CA CYS A 16 18.91 12.33 8.25
C CYS A 16 18.04 11.60 9.28
N ALA A 17 18.59 10.57 9.93
CA ALA A 17 17.91 9.84 10.98
C ALA A 17 17.54 10.76 12.16
N THR A 18 18.48 11.60 12.61
CA THR A 18 18.22 12.57 13.69
C THR A 18 17.12 13.57 13.32
N ASN A 19 17.11 14.09 12.09
CA ASN A 19 16.07 15.02 11.64
C ASN A 19 14.69 14.35 11.57
N VAL A 20 14.63 13.11 11.08
CA VAL A 20 13.39 12.32 11.04
C VAL A 20 12.86 12.06 12.44
N ALA A 21 13.71 11.57 13.36
CA ALA A 21 13.33 11.34 14.74
C ALA A 21 12.86 12.62 15.43
N ALA A 22 13.60 13.72 15.29
CA ALA A 22 13.24 15.01 15.91
C ALA A 22 11.90 15.54 15.38
N LYS A 23 11.63 15.39 14.09
CA LYS A 23 10.35 15.83 13.49
C LYS A 23 9.18 14.96 13.95
N LEU A 24 9.37 13.65 14.08
CA LEU A 24 8.31 12.74 14.54
C LEU A 24 8.04 12.90 16.03
N ASN A 25 9.09 13.03 16.86
CA ASN A 25 8.95 13.23 18.29
C ASN A 25 8.36 14.60 18.68
N SER A 26 8.12 15.51 17.72
CA SER A 26 7.41 16.77 17.99
C SER A 26 5.89 16.65 18.00
N TYR A 27 5.33 15.46 17.77
CA TYR A 27 3.90 15.19 17.79
C TYR A 27 3.52 14.39 19.04
N ASP A 28 2.56 14.88 19.81
CA ASP A 28 2.13 14.27 21.07
C ASP A 28 1.52 12.86 20.86
N GLU A 29 1.01 12.58 19.67
CA GLU A 29 0.43 11.30 19.29
C GLU A 29 1.48 10.20 19.02
N ILE A 30 2.76 10.56 18.94
CA ILE A 30 3.87 9.63 18.72
C ILE A 30 4.51 9.27 20.05
N GLU A 31 4.45 7.99 20.41
CA GLU A 31 4.98 7.47 21.67
C GLU A 31 6.47 7.11 21.57
N SER A 32 6.88 6.55 20.43
CA SER A 32 8.29 6.19 20.19
C SER A 32 8.61 6.07 18.72
N VAL A 33 9.86 6.42 18.38
CA VAL A 33 10.45 6.25 17.05
C VAL A 33 11.77 5.50 17.20
N ASP A 34 11.85 4.31 16.64
CA ASP A 34 13.07 3.50 16.59
C ASP A 34 13.59 3.47 15.14
N ILE A 35 14.83 3.90 14.91
CA ILE A 35 15.40 4.04 13.57
C ILE A 35 16.49 2.99 13.36
N ASP A 36 16.30 2.18 12.32
CA ASP A 36 17.29 1.27 11.79
C ASP A 36 17.91 1.89 10.53
N LEU A 37 18.98 2.66 10.72
CA LEU A 37 19.69 3.32 9.62
C LEU A 37 20.29 2.32 8.61
N PRO A 38 20.96 1.22 9.03
CA PRO A 38 21.45 0.20 8.09
C PRO A 38 20.38 -0.33 7.14
N ASN A 39 19.17 -0.60 7.64
CA ASN A 39 18.07 -1.12 6.83
C ASN A 39 17.21 -0.01 6.21
N GLN A 40 17.48 1.27 6.51
CA GLN A 40 16.69 2.43 6.10
C GLN A 40 15.22 2.29 6.52
N GLU A 41 15.00 1.90 7.77
CA GLU A 41 13.68 1.69 8.35
C GLU A 41 13.46 2.53 9.61
N ALA A 42 12.19 2.78 9.91
CA ALA A 42 11.77 3.32 11.20
C ALA A 42 10.55 2.55 11.70
N VAL A 43 10.56 2.16 12.97
CA VAL A 43 9.40 1.62 13.68
C VAL A 43 8.81 2.75 14.51
N ILE A 44 7.57 3.13 14.19
CA ILE A 44 6.87 4.22 14.83
C ILE A 44 5.70 3.63 15.60
N LYS A 45 5.64 3.93 16.90
CA LYS A 45 4.51 3.60 17.76
C LYS A 45 3.77 4.88 18.12
N GLY A 46 2.46 4.87 17.97
CA GLY A 46 1.64 6.03 18.28
C GLY A 46 0.20 5.85 17.84
N SER A 47 -0.55 6.95 17.85
CA SER A 47 -1.95 6.99 17.41
C SER A 47 -2.16 7.81 16.14
N LEU A 48 -1.10 8.43 15.62
CA LEU A 48 -1.16 9.24 14.41
C LEU A 48 -1.42 8.36 13.17
N PRO A 49 -2.39 8.71 12.30
CA PRO A 49 -2.70 7.93 11.11
C PRO A 49 -1.48 7.73 10.20
N PRO A 50 -1.33 6.55 9.57
CA PRO A 50 -0.17 6.29 8.71
C PRO A 50 -0.04 7.27 7.55
N SER A 51 -1.16 7.73 7.01
CA SER A 51 -1.21 8.76 5.98
C SER A 51 -0.57 10.07 6.41
N ASP A 52 -0.75 10.45 7.68
CA ASP A 52 -0.21 11.69 8.21
C ASP A 52 1.28 11.56 8.51
N ILE A 53 1.72 10.39 8.99
CA ILE A 53 3.16 10.08 9.09
C ILE A 53 3.83 10.21 7.72
N VAL A 54 3.24 9.66 6.66
CA VAL A 54 3.80 9.79 5.28
C VAL A 54 3.86 11.25 4.85
N LYS A 55 2.81 12.05 5.07
CA LYS A 55 2.82 13.50 4.76
C LYS A 55 3.88 14.26 5.56
N ILE A 56 4.08 13.93 6.83
CA ILE A 56 5.12 14.53 7.68
C ILE A 56 6.50 14.21 7.09
N MET A 57 6.73 12.97 6.65
CA MET A 57 7.98 12.59 6.00
C MET A 57 8.20 13.36 4.69
N GLN A 58 7.15 13.50 3.86
CA GLN A 58 7.22 14.29 2.63
C GLN A 58 7.59 15.75 2.91
N SER A 59 7.06 16.33 4.00
CA SER A 59 7.39 17.71 4.42
C SER A 59 8.87 17.92 4.79
N VAL A 60 9.59 16.86 5.14
CA VAL A 60 11.05 16.89 5.38
C VAL A 60 11.87 16.37 4.19
N GLY A 61 11.24 16.26 3.01
CA GLY A 61 11.90 15.82 1.78
C GLY A 61 12.26 14.33 1.79
N ARG A 62 11.43 13.51 2.45
CA ARG A 62 11.60 12.06 2.54
C ARG A 62 10.32 11.36 2.11
N ASP A 63 10.46 10.38 1.24
CA ASP A 63 9.33 9.52 0.88
C ASP A 63 9.32 8.31 1.82
N ALA A 64 8.18 8.04 2.45
CA ALA A 64 8.06 6.99 3.45
C ALA A 64 7.00 5.98 3.01
N PHE A 65 7.35 4.70 3.08
CA PHE A 65 6.46 3.61 2.69
C PHE A 65 6.13 2.73 3.88
N VAL A 66 4.84 2.44 4.06
CA VAL A 66 4.41 1.49 5.09
C VAL A 66 4.83 0.08 4.69
N ARG A 67 5.54 -0.61 5.60
CA ARG A 67 6.04 -1.97 5.40
C ARG A 67 5.23 -3.04 6.12
N GLY A 68 4.49 -2.67 7.16
CA GLY A 68 3.67 -3.60 7.94
C GLY A 68 3.64 -3.26 9.42
N SER A 69 2.81 -3.99 10.17
CA SER A 69 2.78 -3.97 11.65
C SER A 69 3.72 -4.99 12.30
N GLY A 70 4.36 -5.86 11.50
CA GLY A 70 5.22 -6.94 12.00
C GLY A 70 4.47 -8.18 12.50
N LEU A 71 3.14 -8.22 12.33
CA LEU A 71 2.32 -9.38 12.66
C LEU A 71 2.28 -10.36 11.47
N PRO A 72 2.30 -11.68 11.71
CA PRO A 72 2.14 -12.67 10.65
C PRO A 72 0.72 -12.62 10.08
N ASN A 73 0.54 -12.96 8.80
CA ASN A 73 -0.75 -12.91 8.09
C ASN A 73 -1.48 -11.55 8.13
N SER A 74 -0.78 -10.46 8.45
CA SER A 74 -1.37 -9.13 8.61
C SER A 74 -1.42 -8.33 7.31
N ASN A 75 -1.13 -8.94 6.16
CA ASN A 75 -0.95 -8.24 4.90
C ASN A 75 -1.72 -8.92 3.77
N ALA A 76 -2.29 -8.10 2.90
CA ALA A 76 -2.92 -8.53 1.68
C ALA A 76 -2.58 -7.57 0.54
N VAL A 77 -2.74 -8.07 -0.67
CA VAL A 77 -2.52 -7.30 -1.89
C VAL A 77 -3.67 -7.57 -2.84
N CYS A 78 -4.05 -6.55 -3.60
CA CYS A 78 -5.05 -6.64 -4.63
C CYS A 78 -4.52 -5.92 -5.86
N ILE A 79 -4.24 -6.68 -6.91
CA ILE A 79 -3.88 -6.14 -8.23
C ILE A 79 -5.19 -5.79 -8.92
N LEU A 80 -5.31 -4.55 -9.38
CA LEU A 80 -6.52 -4.01 -9.98
C LEU A 80 -6.40 -4.08 -11.50
N GLU A 81 -7.26 -4.88 -12.11
CA GLU A 81 -7.30 -5.19 -13.54
C GLU A 81 -8.65 -4.79 -14.16
N ASP A 82 -8.62 -4.37 -15.42
CA ASP A 82 -9.84 -4.14 -16.20
C ASP A 82 -10.39 -5.45 -16.79
N THR A 83 -11.48 -5.35 -17.56
CA THR A 83 -12.15 -6.51 -18.18
C THR A 83 -11.28 -7.23 -19.21
N ASP A 84 -10.22 -6.59 -19.71
CA ASP A 84 -9.27 -7.17 -20.65
C ASP A 84 -8.07 -7.81 -19.93
N GLY A 85 -8.06 -7.79 -18.59
CA GLY A 85 -6.98 -8.30 -17.74
C GLY A 85 -5.77 -7.37 -17.67
N LYS A 86 -5.91 -6.09 -18.05
CA LYS A 86 -4.83 -5.12 -17.99
C LYS A 86 -4.76 -4.47 -16.61
N VAL A 87 -3.56 -4.48 -16.03
CA VAL A 87 -3.30 -3.86 -14.72
C VAL A 87 -3.33 -2.34 -14.82
N HIS A 88 -4.10 -1.72 -13.92
CA HIS A 88 -4.24 -0.27 -13.80
C HIS A 88 -4.09 0.24 -12.36
N GLY A 89 -3.80 -0.65 -11.43
CA GLY A 89 -3.54 -0.23 -10.06
C GLY A 89 -3.17 -1.37 -9.13
N LEU A 90 -2.83 -0.98 -7.92
CA LEU A 90 -2.45 -1.85 -6.83
C LEU A 90 -3.04 -1.32 -5.54
N ALA A 91 -3.68 -2.18 -4.75
CA ALA A 91 -4.06 -1.90 -3.38
C ALA A 91 -3.26 -2.80 -2.45
N ARG A 92 -2.55 -2.19 -1.49
CA ARG A 92 -1.86 -2.87 -0.40
C ARG A 92 -2.71 -2.71 0.85
N LEU A 93 -3.02 -3.82 1.51
CA LEU A 93 -3.81 -3.84 2.72
C LEU A 93 -2.93 -4.35 3.86
N ILE A 94 -2.89 -3.60 4.96
CA ILE A 94 -2.00 -3.84 6.09
C ILE A 94 -2.81 -3.71 7.36
N GLU A 95 -2.96 -4.79 8.12
CA GLU A 95 -3.55 -4.74 9.45
C GLU A 95 -2.58 -4.01 10.40
N ILE A 96 -2.99 -2.85 10.89
CA ILE A 96 -2.16 -1.97 11.73
C ILE A 96 -2.49 -2.09 13.22
N SER A 97 -3.70 -2.55 13.56
CA SER A 97 -4.11 -2.95 14.90
C SER A 97 -5.23 -3.98 14.80
N GLU A 98 -5.65 -4.54 15.94
CA GLU A 98 -6.82 -5.41 16.00
C GLU A 98 -8.02 -4.72 15.32
N ASN A 99 -8.61 -5.41 14.34
CA ASN A 99 -9.75 -4.96 13.53
C ASN A 99 -9.56 -3.61 12.81
N LYS A 100 -8.33 -3.21 12.49
CA LYS A 100 -8.05 -1.99 11.72
C LYS A 100 -7.06 -2.23 10.60
N VAL A 101 -7.48 -1.97 9.37
CA VAL A 101 -6.69 -2.19 8.16
C VAL A 101 -6.39 -0.87 7.47
N LEU A 102 -5.11 -0.59 7.25
CA LEU A 102 -4.65 0.43 6.31
C LEU A 102 -4.78 -0.09 4.89
N ILE A 103 -5.36 0.69 3.99
CA ILE A 103 -5.41 0.44 2.56
C ILE A 103 -4.65 1.57 1.85
N ASP A 104 -3.56 1.19 1.17
CA ASP A 104 -2.73 2.05 0.32
C ASP A 104 -2.98 1.67 -1.14
N THR A 105 -3.72 2.50 -1.87
CA THR A 105 -4.03 2.28 -3.29
C THR A 105 -3.21 3.22 -4.16
N VAL A 106 -2.60 2.68 -5.21
CA VAL A 106 -1.98 3.44 -6.31
C VAL A 106 -2.69 3.00 -7.59
N ILE A 107 -3.41 3.92 -8.24
CA ILE A 107 -4.28 3.61 -9.38
C ILE A 107 -4.10 4.67 -10.46
N ASP A 108 -4.18 4.29 -11.73
CA ASP A 108 -4.18 5.22 -12.86
C ASP A 108 -5.23 6.33 -12.70
N ALA A 109 -4.85 7.57 -13.00
CA ALA A 109 -5.68 8.75 -12.75
C ALA A 109 -7.01 8.75 -13.49
N LYS A 110 -7.14 8.00 -14.60
CA LYS A 110 -8.43 7.80 -15.30
C LYS A 110 -9.51 7.18 -14.41
N TYR A 111 -9.12 6.47 -13.35
CA TYR A 111 -10.01 5.88 -12.36
C TYR A 111 -10.07 6.69 -11.05
N GLY A 112 -9.32 7.79 -10.95
CA GLY A 112 -9.08 8.54 -9.72
C GLY A 112 -10.28 9.27 -9.11
N ASN A 113 -11.47 9.20 -9.73
CA ASN A 113 -12.75 9.73 -9.21
C ASN A 113 -13.78 8.62 -8.94
N SER A 114 -13.31 7.37 -8.81
CA SER A 114 -14.18 6.19 -8.68
C SER A 114 -14.40 5.81 -7.21
N GLU A 115 -15.55 5.21 -6.93
CA GLU A 115 -15.78 4.55 -5.65
C GLU A 115 -14.97 3.25 -5.60
N VAL A 116 -14.31 3.00 -4.46
CA VAL A 116 -13.65 1.74 -4.13
C VAL A 116 -14.48 1.03 -3.06
N ALA A 117 -14.81 -0.24 -3.29
CA ALA A 117 -15.62 -1.02 -2.38
C ALA A 117 -15.20 -2.50 -2.33
N VAL A 118 -15.42 -3.13 -1.18
CA VAL A 118 -15.22 -4.57 -0.99
C VAL A 118 -16.53 -5.30 -1.25
N TYR A 119 -16.47 -6.36 -2.06
CA TYR A 119 -17.59 -7.22 -2.40
C TYR A 119 -17.42 -8.63 -1.83
N SER A 120 -18.52 -9.36 -1.67
CA SER A 120 -18.54 -10.61 -0.91
C SER A 120 -17.74 -11.74 -1.54
N LEU A 121 -17.64 -11.77 -2.88
CA LEU A 121 -17.01 -12.85 -3.64
C LEU A 121 -15.79 -12.33 -4.41
N GLY A 122 -14.73 -13.13 -4.49
CA GLY A 122 -13.59 -12.94 -5.39
C GLY A 122 -13.82 -13.50 -6.79
N ASP A 123 -15.07 -13.62 -7.24
CA ASP A 123 -15.40 -14.12 -8.58
C ASP A 123 -15.38 -12.97 -9.59
N ILE A 124 -14.31 -12.91 -10.38
CA ILE A 124 -14.08 -11.87 -11.41
C ILE A 124 -14.51 -12.31 -12.82
N SER A 125 -15.27 -13.40 -12.96
CA SER A 125 -15.68 -13.94 -14.27
C SER A 125 -16.68 -13.06 -15.03
N ASN A 126 -17.53 -12.29 -14.34
CA ASN A 126 -18.53 -11.43 -14.96
C ASN A 126 -18.78 -10.16 -14.13
N ILE A 127 -17.88 -9.21 -14.23
CA ILE A 127 -17.86 -7.98 -13.43
C ILE A 127 -18.93 -6.98 -13.96
N PRO A 128 -19.71 -6.33 -13.09
CA PRO A 128 -19.75 -6.45 -11.63
C PRO A 128 -20.72 -7.51 -11.08
N SER A 129 -21.43 -8.23 -11.96
CA SER A 129 -22.54 -9.13 -11.58
C SER A 129 -22.10 -10.35 -10.73
N SER A 130 -20.89 -10.87 -10.93
CA SER A 130 -20.35 -12.04 -10.23
C SER A 130 -19.74 -11.72 -8.86
N LEU A 131 -19.56 -10.44 -8.51
CA LEU A 131 -18.90 -10.02 -7.27
C LEU A 131 -19.73 -10.30 -6.00
N GLY A 132 -21.03 -10.57 -6.17
CA GLY A 132 -21.98 -10.76 -5.08
C GLY A 132 -22.37 -9.45 -4.39
N LYS A 133 -22.62 -9.50 -3.07
CA LYS A 133 -23.08 -8.35 -2.30
C LYS A 133 -21.93 -7.39 -2.01
N LYS A 134 -22.14 -6.09 -2.25
CA LYS A 134 -21.28 -5.02 -1.73
C LYS A 134 -21.31 -5.05 -0.21
N LEU A 135 -20.16 -5.32 0.41
CA LEU A 135 -20.04 -5.39 1.87
C LEU A 135 -19.79 -4.02 2.47
N ARG A 136 -18.91 -3.24 1.84
CA ARG A 136 -18.44 -1.96 2.39
C ARG A 136 -17.91 -1.06 1.29
N THR A 137 -18.25 0.23 1.35
CA THR A 137 -17.50 1.28 0.64
C THR A 137 -16.23 1.57 1.43
N VAL A 138 -15.09 1.50 0.76
CA VAL A 138 -13.77 1.80 1.33
C VAL A 138 -13.51 3.30 1.27
N THR A 139 -13.62 3.88 0.07
CA THR A 139 -13.44 5.31 -0.16
C THR A 139 -14.02 5.72 -1.50
N THR A 140 -14.09 7.02 -1.75
CA THR A 140 -14.11 7.57 -3.10
C THR A 140 -12.72 8.13 -3.38
N LEU A 141 -12.09 7.65 -4.45
CA LEU A 141 -10.82 8.21 -4.92
C LEU A 141 -11.09 9.67 -5.30
N ASN A 142 -10.22 10.56 -4.83
CA ASN A 142 -10.27 11.99 -5.06
C ASN A 142 -8.84 12.54 -4.93
N GLY A 143 -8.15 12.76 -6.05
CA GLY A 143 -6.77 13.23 -5.97
C GLY A 143 -6.25 13.79 -7.28
N SER A 144 -5.19 14.60 -7.16
CA SER A 144 -4.44 15.07 -8.31
C SER A 144 -3.51 13.96 -8.79
N ALA A 145 -3.44 13.78 -10.10
CA ALA A 145 -2.49 12.86 -10.72
C ALA A 145 -1.04 13.30 -10.41
N ASP A 146 -0.17 12.34 -10.13
CA ASP A 146 1.28 12.54 -10.06
C ASP A 146 1.91 12.62 -11.46
N GLU A 147 3.24 12.75 -11.51
CA GLU A 147 4.01 12.78 -12.77
C GLU A 147 3.88 11.49 -13.60
N ALA A 148 3.51 10.36 -12.98
CA ALA A 148 3.27 9.08 -13.63
C ALA A 148 1.79 8.89 -14.03
N ASN A 149 0.96 9.93 -13.91
CA ASN A 149 -0.47 9.90 -14.15
C ASN A 149 -1.22 8.89 -13.26
N GLN A 150 -0.78 8.75 -12.01
CA GLN A 150 -1.37 7.90 -10.97
C GLN A 150 -1.89 8.74 -9.81
N VAL A 151 -2.86 8.19 -9.08
CA VAL A 151 -3.40 8.76 -7.85
C VAL A 151 -3.16 7.78 -6.73
N GLN A 152 -2.51 8.25 -5.67
CA GLN A 152 -2.30 7.50 -4.44
C GLN A 152 -3.32 7.90 -3.37
N HIS A 153 -3.94 6.91 -2.74
CA HIS A 153 -4.79 7.10 -1.57
C HIS A 153 -4.38 6.15 -0.46
N MET A 154 -4.18 6.72 0.73
CA MET A 154 -3.91 5.97 1.94
C MET A 154 -5.01 6.25 2.95
N LEU A 155 -5.72 5.21 3.38
CA LEU A 155 -6.85 5.32 4.29
C LEU A 155 -6.92 4.14 5.26
N THR A 156 -7.55 4.33 6.41
CA THR A 156 -7.77 3.26 7.38
C THR A 156 -9.23 2.85 7.41
N VAL A 157 -9.48 1.56 7.45
CA VAL A 157 -10.80 0.95 7.62
C VAL A 157 -10.85 0.28 8.99
N ASP A 158 -11.80 0.72 9.82
CA ASP A 158 -12.08 0.13 11.13
C ASP A 158 -13.10 -1.02 11.03
N ASP A 159 -13.15 -1.83 12.09
CA ASP A 159 -14.02 -3.00 12.24
C ASP A 159 -13.84 -4.04 11.12
N VAL A 160 -12.59 -4.32 10.75
CA VAL A 160 -12.25 -5.35 9.76
C VAL A 160 -10.86 -5.93 10.00
N SER A 161 -10.71 -7.24 9.81
CA SER A 161 -9.42 -7.93 9.80
C SER A 161 -9.00 -8.33 8.37
N ILE A 162 -7.71 -8.51 8.12
CA ILE A 162 -7.23 -9.00 6.82
C ILE A 162 -7.83 -10.37 6.50
N SER A 163 -7.95 -11.23 7.51
CA SER A 163 -8.51 -12.58 7.35
C SER A 163 -9.93 -12.59 6.77
N GLU A 164 -10.74 -11.58 7.09
CA GLU A 164 -12.09 -11.43 6.56
C GLU A 164 -12.10 -10.91 5.12
N LEU A 165 -11.04 -10.22 4.70
CA LEU A 165 -10.91 -9.64 3.37
C LEU A 165 -10.32 -10.61 2.35
N ILE A 166 -9.51 -11.58 2.77
CA ILE A 166 -8.89 -12.55 1.86
C ILE A 166 -9.96 -13.32 1.05
N GLY A 167 -9.74 -13.44 -0.25
CA GLY A 167 -10.61 -14.16 -1.19
C GLY A 167 -11.85 -13.37 -1.61
N ARG A 168 -12.02 -12.14 -1.11
CA ARG A 168 -13.01 -11.18 -1.58
C ARG A 168 -12.47 -10.35 -2.74
N SER A 169 -13.32 -9.55 -3.36
CA SER A 169 -12.90 -8.60 -4.39
C SER A 169 -12.90 -7.17 -3.88
N LEU A 170 -11.91 -6.41 -4.33
CA LEU A 170 -11.90 -4.96 -4.28
C LEU A 170 -12.30 -4.44 -5.66
N TYR A 171 -13.41 -3.72 -5.73
CA TYR A 171 -13.97 -3.19 -6.96
C TYR A 171 -13.92 -1.67 -6.97
N VAL A 172 -13.50 -1.12 -8.10
CA VAL A 172 -13.47 0.29 -8.40
C VAL A 172 -14.51 0.54 -9.49
N SER A 173 -15.44 1.48 -9.28
CA SER A 173 -16.72 1.67 -10.00
C SER A 173 -16.67 1.85 -11.53
N SER A 174 -15.50 1.75 -12.15
CA SER A 174 -15.26 1.81 -13.60
C SER A 174 -14.77 0.47 -14.16
N ASN A 175 -15.33 -0.64 -13.68
CA ASN A 175 -14.99 -2.01 -14.10
C ASN A 175 -13.55 -2.42 -13.85
N LEU A 176 -12.94 -1.85 -12.82
CA LEU A 176 -11.61 -2.21 -12.38
C LEU A 176 -11.73 -3.04 -11.09
N VAL A 177 -11.15 -4.23 -11.06
CA VAL A 177 -11.34 -5.16 -9.94
C VAL A 177 -10.07 -5.94 -9.65
N GLY A 178 -9.96 -6.45 -8.43
CA GLY A 178 -8.98 -7.46 -8.11
C GLY A 178 -9.45 -8.35 -6.98
N ILE A 179 -8.84 -9.52 -6.88
CA ILE A 179 -9.02 -10.43 -5.73
C ILE A 179 -8.03 -10.01 -4.65
N ILE A 180 -8.53 -9.84 -3.43
CA ILE A 180 -7.70 -9.59 -2.25
C ILE A 180 -7.00 -10.90 -1.89
N ALA A 181 -5.73 -10.98 -2.26
CA ALA A 181 -4.87 -12.13 -2.03
C ALA A 181 -4.00 -11.92 -0.78
N ARG A 182 -3.62 -13.02 -0.11
CA ARG A 182 -2.63 -12.95 0.96
C ARG A 182 -1.33 -12.39 0.39
N SER A 183 -0.74 -11.46 1.11
CA SER A 183 0.60 -10.98 0.83
C SER A 183 1.50 -11.40 1.98
N ALA A 184 2.73 -11.75 1.67
CA ALA A 184 3.71 -12.01 2.70
C ALA A 184 3.89 -10.75 3.56
N GLY A 185 3.87 -10.93 4.87
CA GLY A 185 4.39 -9.92 5.78
C GLY A 185 5.88 -9.70 5.58
N LEU A 186 6.38 -8.61 6.15
CA LEU A 186 7.82 -8.39 6.23
C LEU A 186 8.46 -9.62 6.89
N TRP A 187 9.47 -10.22 6.26
CA TRP A 187 10.16 -11.46 6.68
C TRP A 187 9.43 -12.79 6.47
N GLU A 188 8.21 -12.80 5.93
CA GLU A 188 7.55 -14.06 5.52
C GLU A 188 7.98 -14.52 4.12
N ASN A 189 8.66 -13.66 3.35
CA ASN A 189 9.07 -13.97 1.98
C ASN A 189 10.35 -13.24 1.56
N ASP A 190 11.51 -13.85 1.84
CA ASP A 190 12.83 -13.47 1.29
C ASP A 190 13.00 -13.95 -0.16
N LYS A 191 12.01 -13.67 -1.04
CA LYS A 191 12.18 -13.94 -2.48
C LYS A 191 13.02 -12.86 -3.11
N THR A 192 14.30 -13.15 -3.32
CA THR A 192 15.26 -12.32 -4.08
C THR A 192 15.01 -12.38 -5.59
N VAL A 193 14.31 -13.42 -6.07
CA VAL A 193 14.12 -13.74 -7.49
C VAL A 193 12.65 -14.13 -7.73
N CYS A 194 12.04 -13.58 -8.78
CA CYS A 194 10.72 -14.00 -9.25
C CYS A 194 10.87 -15.11 -10.29
N ALA A 195 10.15 -16.22 -10.10
CA ALA A 195 10.27 -17.43 -10.94
C ALA A 195 9.71 -17.24 -12.37
N CYS A 196 9.13 -16.10 -12.70
CA CYS A 196 8.56 -15.82 -14.03
C CYS A 196 9.63 -15.39 -15.06
N THR A 197 10.82 -14.99 -14.61
CA THR A 197 11.93 -14.51 -15.47
C THR A 197 13.31 -14.92 -14.97
N GLY A 198 13.44 -15.33 -13.70
CA GLY A 198 14.74 -15.63 -13.08
C GLY A 198 15.59 -14.39 -12.81
N LYS A 199 15.04 -13.20 -12.98
CA LYS A 199 15.70 -11.91 -12.74
C LYS A 199 15.37 -11.38 -11.33
N SER A 200 16.28 -10.60 -10.78
CA SER A 200 16.03 -9.83 -9.56
C SER A 200 15.09 -8.65 -9.84
N MET A 201 14.34 -8.17 -8.83
CA MET A 201 13.43 -7.01 -9.00
C MET A 201 14.14 -5.74 -9.49
N TRP A 202 15.46 -5.62 -9.23
CA TRP A 202 16.28 -4.50 -9.72
C TRP A 202 16.59 -4.61 -11.22
N GLU A 203 16.73 -5.82 -11.75
CA GLU A 203 16.90 -6.09 -13.17
C GLU A 203 15.60 -5.88 -13.94
N GLU A 204 14.46 -6.34 -13.41
CA GLU A 204 13.16 -6.07 -14.02
C GLU A 204 12.84 -4.56 -14.07
N ARG A 205 13.27 -3.79 -13.05
CA ARG A 205 13.13 -2.33 -13.06
C ARG A 205 14.07 -1.63 -14.04
N LYS A 206 15.24 -2.20 -14.35
CA LYS A 206 16.12 -1.71 -15.43
C LYS A 206 15.52 -2.02 -16.79
N ASP A 207 14.98 -3.23 -16.97
CA ASP A 207 14.32 -3.64 -18.21
C ASP A 207 13.07 -2.79 -18.49
N ALA A 208 12.24 -2.52 -17.48
CA ALA A 208 11.08 -1.65 -17.60
C ALA A 208 11.44 -0.20 -17.96
N ARG A 209 12.62 0.28 -17.51
CA ARG A 209 13.14 1.61 -17.90
C ARG A 209 13.68 1.61 -19.33
N GLN A 210 14.42 0.57 -19.73
CA GLN A 210 14.95 0.45 -21.10
C GLN A 210 13.86 0.22 -22.15
N ALA A 211 12.76 -0.46 -21.80
CA ALA A 211 11.62 -0.66 -22.70
C ALA A 211 10.86 0.65 -23.00
N ASN A 212 10.91 1.63 -22.08
CA ASN A 212 10.27 2.94 -22.26
C ASN A 212 11.14 3.95 -23.02
N ASP A 213 12.47 3.75 -23.07
CA ASP A 213 13.39 4.59 -23.84
C ASP A 213 13.48 4.18 -25.33
N GLY A 214 12.74 3.15 -25.74
CA GLY A 214 12.77 2.55 -27.08
C GLY A 214 11.62 2.96 -28.01
N ILE A 215 10.87 4.02 -27.70
CA ILE A 215 9.87 4.59 -28.62
C ILE A 215 10.33 5.97 -29.07
N PHE A 216 11.12 5.97 -30.15
CA PHE A 216 11.22 7.05 -31.13
C PHE A 216 10.92 6.47 -32.51
#